data_AF-A0A2A2L9X1-F1
#
_entry.id   AF-A0A2A2L9X1-F1
#
_cell.length_a   1.000
_cell.length_b   1.000
_cell.length_c   1.000
_cell.angle_alpha   90.00
_cell.angle_beta   90.00
_cell.angle_gamma   90.00
#
_symmetry.space_group_name_H-M   'P 1'
#
loop_
_entity.id
_entity.type
_entity.pdbx_description
1 polymer ?
#
loop_
_entity_poly.entity_id
_entity_poly.type
_entity_poly.pdbx_seq_one_letter_code
_entity_poly.pdbx_strand_id
1 'polypeptide(L)'
;MAPKSAKKRKVEGEQEASTSSEDVKKSRETRETTNGFETFINFPLDEPAKALLSQSASNRTIKRHAIQGYGKFLEYKGAGQDELFDPNVKLTPESFGWSEKLATNFGNLIESEVYPNEPERDAVFQAICKYMDLYAVTSSKEYRSIYTAHLMNHLIHYKNRIVKNKQKLEAAKTQGEIPEDLVESLRDQGFVRPIALVLCPFKKDAYDFVQRLKKIIYGDDSKTEVWNSHRFEAEFTGGAKDLTDKVDLPEDHKELLEGNNDDCFRLGIAISKKTLKLFEPFHLSDILLCSPLGLRMILNGDEGRENHLLSSLQMVIIDRADIMLQQNWEHITLIFDSIHSQPTKIDTDISRVRNLYLEGNAPHFSQLLLFSKHQNELFWALMLEKAKSHKGLVMHQPILKGNLSMIDVPCCQELHRFSVPKGSTQSDERLNYFRTVKIWIFF
;
A
#
# COMPACT_ATOMS: atom_id res chain seq x y z
N MET A 1 38.78 15.60 -73.65
CA MET A 1 37.44 16.19 -73.78
C MET A 1 36.47 15.38 -72.94
N ALA A 2 35.65 16.10 -72.17
CA ALA A 2 34.73 15.65 -71.11
C ALA A 2 33.51 14.83 -71.64
N PRO A 3 32.49 14.48 -70.84
CA PRO A 3 32.39 14.23 -69.39
C PRO A 3 31.62 12.92 -69.04
N LYS A 4 31.61 12.52 -67.76
CA LYS A 4 30.72 11.51 -67.18
C LYS A 4 29.41 12.16 -66.67
N SER A 5 28.26 11.50 -66.87
CA SER A 5 26.97 11.86 -66.24
C SER A 5 26.30 10.67 -65.55
N ALA A 6 25.56 10.99 -64.49
CA ALA A 6 25.01 10.10 -63.47
C ALA A 6 23.77 9.30 -63.94
N LYS A 7 23.59 8.08 -63.40
CA LYS A 7 22.38 7.26 -63.55
C LYS A 7 21.45 7.41 -62.35
N LYS A 8 20.26 7.96 -62.59
CA LYS A 8 19.04 7.77 -61.77
C LYS A 8 18.49 6.35 -62.03
N ARG A 9 18.03 5.66 -60.98
CA ARG A 9 17.23 4.42 -61.10
C ARG A 9 15.80 4.66 -60.63
N LYS A 10 14.91 3.94 -61.29
CA LYS A 10 13.47 4.17 -61.51
C LYS A 10 12.66 3.30 -60.55
N VAL A 11 11.48 3.79 -60.18
CA VAL A 11 10.45 3.12 -59.36
C VAL A 11 9.55 2.27 -60.27
N GLU A 12 9.29 1.03 -59.87
CA GLU A 12 8.20 0.10 -60.26
C GLU A 12 8.02 -0.81 -59.03
N GLY A 13 6.85 -1.25 -58.54
CA GLY A 13 5.46 -1.29 -58.98
C GLY A 13 4.82 -2.39 -58.11
N GLU A 14 3.63 -2.16 -57.57
CA GLU A 14 2.93 -3.04 -56.61
C GLU A 14 2.61 -4.42 -57.21
N GLN A 15 2.78 -5.47 -56.40
CA GLN A 15 2.13 -6.78 -56.60
C GLN A 15 1.52 -7.25 -55.27
N GLU A 16 0.19 -7.37 -55.28
CA GLU A 16 -0.62 -8.03 -54.26
C GLU A 16 -0.26 -9.52 -54.19
N ALA A 17 -0.07 -10.03 -52.97
CA ALA A 17 -0.09 -11.46 -52.68
C ALA A 17 -0.96 -11.69 -51.45
N SER A 18 -2.05 -12.41 -51.68
CA SER A 18 -3.06 -12.85 -50.72
C SER A 18 -2.47 -13.80 -49.68
N THR A 19 -2.49 -13.41 -48.41
CA THR A 19 -2.22 -14.32 -47.28
C THR A 19 -3.51 -14.95 -46.78
N SER A 20 -3.59 -16.27 -46.95
CA SER A 20 -4.61 -17.17 -46.44
C SER A 20 -4.74 -17.12 -44.91
N SER A 21 -5.99 -17.21 -44.46
CA SER A 21 -6.50 -17.02 -43.09
C SER A 21 -6.19 -18.14 -42.08
N GLU A 22 -5.12 -18.91 -42.26
CA GLU A 22 -4.80 -20.07 -41.39
C GLU A 22 -3.61 -19.88 -40.44
N ASP A 23 -2.77 -18.86 -40.61
CA ASP A 23 -1.58 -18.66 -39.77
C ASP A 23 -1.75 -17.73 -38.55
N VAL A 24 -2.96 -17.22 -38.29
CA VAL A 24 -3.25 -16.34 -37.14
C VAL A 24 -3.67 -17.10 -35.87
N LYS A 25 -3.63 -18.44 -35.87
CA LYS A 25 -4.16 -19.27 -34.75
C LYS A 25 -3.13 -20.01 -33.89
N LYS A 26 -1.83 -19.77 -34.03
CA LYS A 26 -0.80 -20.41 -33.17
C LYS A 26 0.23 -19.44 -32.59
N SER A 27 -0.23 -18.57 -31.70
CA SER A 27 0.61 -17.94 -30.65
C SER A 27 -0.25 -17.30 -29.55
N ARG A 28 -1.27 -18.03 -29.07
CA ARG A 28 -1.84 -17.75 -27.75
C ARG A 28 -1.05 -18.58 -26.73
N GLU A 29 0.11 -18.07 -26.33
CA GLU A 29 0.65 -18.43 -25.02
C GLU A 29 -0.43 -18.13 -23.99
N THR A 30 -0.96 -19.17 -23.38
CA THR A 30 -1.87 -19.08 -22.25
C THR A 30 -1.04 -18.56 -21.08
N ARG A 31 -0.95 -17.23 -20.93
CA ARG A 31 -0.47 -16.63 -19.68
C ARG A 31 -1.44 -17.08 -18.59
N GLU A 32 -1.01 -18.02 -17.76
CA GLU A 32 -1.74 -18.42 -16.57
C GLU A 32 -2.01 -17.17 -15.74
N THR A 33 -3.27 -16.77 -15.63
CA THR A 33 -3.71 -15.68 -14.77
C THR A 33 -3.57 -16.14 -13.32
N THR A 34 -2.39 -15.92 -12.73
CA THR A 34 -2.18 -16.22 -11.31
C THR A 34 -2.99 -15.23 -10.49
N ASN A 35 -4.03 -15.72 -9.80
CA ASN A 35 -4.80 -14.92 -8.86
C ASN A 35 -3.92 -14.58 -7.64
N GLY A 36 -3.37 -13.36 -7.62
CA GLY A 36 -2.43 -12.93 -6.57
C GLY A 36 -2.99 -13.05 -5.15
N PHE A 37 -4.31 -12.84 -5.00
CA PHE A 37 -5.00 -13.00 -3.70
C PHE A 37 -4.97 -14.45 -3.23
N GLU A 38 -5.32 -15.42 -4.08
CA GLU A 38 -5.36 -16.84 -3.67
C GLU A 38 -3.96 -17.37 -3.37
N THR A 39 -2.95 -16.93 -4.14
CA THR A 39 -1.54 -17.29 -3.89
C THR A 39 -1.00 -16.69 -2.61
N PHE A 40 -1.44 -15.48 -2.23
CA PHE A 40 -1.05 -14.85 -0.97
C PHE A 40 -1.73 -15.52 0.22
N ILE A 41 -3.04 -15.73 0.13
CA ILE A 41 -3.84 -16.10 1.29
C ILE A 41 -3.71 -17.59 1.66
N ASN A 42 -3.37 -18.46 0.70
CA ASN A 42 -3.24 -19.90 0.90
C ASN A 42 -1.77 -20.37 0.95
N PHE A 43 -0.82 -19.46 1.19
CA PHE A 43 0.58 -19.83 1.32
C PHE A 43 0.80 -20.83 2.48
N PRO A 44 1.45 -21.99 2.24
CA PRO A 44 1.73 -22.95 3.29
C PRO A 44 2.86 -22.43 4.19
N LEU A 45 2.53 -22.14 5.45
CA LEU A 45 3.50 -21.65 6.43
C LEU A 45 4.21 -22.83 7.10
N ASP A 46 5.04 -23.54 6.33
CA ASP A 46 5.80 -24.69 6.83
C ASP A 46 6.93 -24.25 7.78
N GLU A 47 7.52 -25.18 8.54
CA GLU A 47 8.60 -24.87 9.50
C GLU A 47 9.79 -24.09 8.90
N PRO A 48 10.28 -24.38 7.68
CA PRO A 48 11.32 -23.55 7.06
C PRO A 48 10.89 -22.11 6.80
N ALA A 49 9.62 -21.90 6.39
CA ALA A 49 9.07 -20.58 6.15
C ALA A 49 8.94 -19.80 7.47
N LYS A 50 8.44 -20.44 8.54
CA LYS A 50 8.39 -19.86 9.88
C LYS A 50 9.79 -19.47 10.38
N ALA A 51 10.78 -20.35 10.21
CA ALA A 51 12.15 -20.10 10.63
C ALA A 51 12.73 -18.88 9.91
N LEU A 52 12.49 -18.73 8.60
CA LEU A 52 12.95 -17.55 7.84
C LEU A 52 12.22 -16.27 8.29
N LEU A 53 10.91 -16.33 8.48
CA LEU A 53 10.10 -15.16 8.84
C LEU A 53 10.33 -14.69 10.29
N SER A 54 10.76 -15.60 11.17
CA SER A 54 11.16 -15.26 12.54
C SER A 54 12.44 -14.40 12.61
N GLN A 55 13.24 -14.39 11.55
CA GLN A 55 14.44 -13.56 11.47
C GLN A 55 14.05 -12.11 11.21
N SER A 56 14.80 -11.18 11.84
CA SER A 56 14.74 -9.76 11.51
C SER A 56 14.91 -9.55 10.01
N ALA A 57 14.11 -8.66 9.42
CA ALA A 57 14.22 -8.31 8.00
C ALA A 57 15.65 -7.90 7.62
N SER A 58 16.38 -7.24 8.54
CA SER A 58 17.78 -6.85 8.36
C SER A 58 18.75 -8.02 8.06
N ASN A 59 18.42 -9.23 8.50
CA ASN A 59 19.25 -10.42 8.36
C ASN A 59 18.87 -11.25 7.13
N ARG A 60 17.80 -10.86 6.42
CA ARG A 60 17.34 -11.56 5.22
C ARG A 60 18.19 -11.17 4.01
N THR A 61 18.20 -12.03 3.00
CA THR A 61 18.88 -11.75 1.73
C THR A 61 18.28 -10.53 1.06
N ILE A 62 19.15 -9.57 0.69
CA ILE A 62 18.77 -8.32 0.04
C ILE A 62 19.17 -8.34 -1.43
N LYS A 63 18.21 -8.19 -2.34
CA LYS A 63 18.45 -7.89 -3.76
C LYS A 63 18.28 -6.40 -4.01
N ARG A 64 19.06 -5.84 -4.94
CA ARG A 64 19.08 -4.41 -5.24
C ARG A 64 18.70 -4.20 -6.69
N HIS A 65 17.62 -3.47 -6.91
CA HIS A 65 17.09 -3.17 -8.23
C HIS A 65 17.25 -1.67 -8.48
N ALA A 66 18.13 -1.28 -9.40
CA ALA A 66 18.34 0.12 -9.73
C ALA A 66 17.40 0.53 -10.87
N ILE A 67 16.70 1.65 -10.68
CA ILE A 67 15.88 2.27 -11.71
C ILE A 67 16.51 3.62 -12.07
N GLN A 68 16.81 3.81 -13.35
CA GLN A 68 17.44 5.03 -13.84
C GLN A 68 16.57 6.26 -13.50
N GLY A 69 17.15 7.24 -12.82
CA GLY A 69 16.48 8.49 -12.42
C GLY A 69 15.73 8.44 -11.09
N TYR A 70 15.35 7.25 -10.62
CA TYR A 70 14.50 7.08 -9.42
C TYR A 70 15.27 6.57 -8.21
N GLY A 71 16.34 5.80 -8.41
CA GLY A 71 17.18 5.31 -7.32
C GLY A 71 17.18 3.80 -7.25
N LYS A 72 17.18 3.25 -6.04
CA LYS A 72 17.30 1.81 -5.81
C LYS A 72 16.11 1.30 -5.01
N PHE A 73 15.59 0.15 -5.40
CA PHE A 73 14.63 -0.62 -4.63
C PHE A 73 15.37 -1.80 -3.99
N LEU A 74 15.34 -1.87 -2.67
CA LEU A 74 15.90 -2.97 -1.89
C LEU A 74 14.80 -4.01 -1.63
N GLU A 75 14.95 -5.20 -2.21
CA GLU A 75 14.05 -6.32 -1.99
C GLU A 75 14.64 -7.23 -0.90
N TYR A 76 13.95 -7.31 0.23
CA TYR A 76 14.22 -8.25 1.31
C TYR A 76 13.39 -9.51 1.06
N LYS A 77 14.06 -10.62 0.79
CA LYS A 77 13.40 -11.88 0.40
C LYS A 77 12.45 -12.37 1.50
N GLY A 78 11.22 -12.71 1.12
CA GLY A 78 10.23 -13.39 1.98
C GLY A 78 10.44 -14.91 2.03
N ALA A 79 9.43 -15.63 2.51
CA ALA A 79 9.42 -17.10 2.52
C ALA A 79 8.88 -17.74 1.24
N GLY A 80 8.32 -16.96 0.32
CA GLY A 80 7.91 -17.41 -1.01
C GLY A 80 9.08 -17.73 -1.96
N GLN A 81 8.78 -18.44 -3.06
CA GLN A 81 9.75 -18.80 -4.11
C GLN A 81 10.35 -17.56 -4.82
N ASP A 82 11.51 -17.75 -5.44
CA ASP A 82 12.46 -16.74 -5.95
C ASP A 82 11.91 -15.69 -6.94
N GLU A 83 12.52 -14.49 -6.87
CA GLU A 83 12.36 -13.30 -7.75
C GLU A 83 10.93 -12.84 -7.99
N LEU A 84 10.30 -12.35 -6.92
CA LEU A 84 9.00 -11.70 -7.01
C LEU A 84 9.12 -10.28 -7.54
N PHE A 85 10.24 -9.57 -7.40
CA PHE A 85 10.33 -8.17 -7.83
C PHE A 85 11.27 -8.00 -9.03
N ASP A 86 10.73 -7.45 -10.12
CA ASP A 86 11.51 -6.96 -11.25
C ASP A 86 10.86 -5.68 -11.79
N PRO A 87 11.40 -4.50 -11.44
CA PRO A 87 10.80 -3.22 -11.81
C PRO A 87 10.85 -2.93 -13.30
N ASN A 88 11.61 -3.69 -14.10
CA ASN A 88 11.68 -3.50 -15.54
C ASN A 88 10.56 -4.24 -16.28
N VAL A 89 9.87 -5.16 -15.61
CA VAL A 89 8.76 -5.91 -16.20
C VAL A 89 7.46 -5.16 -15.99
N LYS A 90 6.89 -4.66 -17.08
CA LYS A 90 5.55 -4.07 -17.07
C LYS A 90 4.49 -5.16 -16.88
N LEU A 91 3.76 -5.06 -15.78
CA LEU A 91 2.64 -5.92 -15.46
C LEU A 91 1.35 -5.12 -15.51
N THR A 92 0.28 -5.76 -15.95
CA THR A 92 -1.05 -5.13 -16.04
C THR A 92 -1.95 -5.64 -14.90
N PRO A 93 -3.02 -4.90 -14.54
CA PRO A 93 -4.03 -5.38 -13.58
C PRO A 93 -4.52 -6.81 -13.81
N GLU A 94 -4.75 -7.19 -15.07
CA GLU A 94 -5.26 -8.51 -15.45
C GLU A 94 -4.25 -9.62 -15.12
N SER A 95 -2.95 -9.29 -15.12
CA SER A 95 -1.87 -10.22 -14.74
C SER A 95 -1.99 -10.67 -13.28
N PHE A 96 -2.70 -9.90 -12.44
CA PHE A 96 -2.93 -10.18 -11.03
C PHE A 96 -4.34 -10.68 -10.73
N GLY A 97 -5.14 -10.96 -11.77
CA GLY A 97 -6.50 -11.47 -11.62
C GLY A 97 -7.54 -10.40 -11.28
N TRP A 98 -7.26 -9.12 -11.53
CA TRP A 98 -8.26 -8.07 -11.36
C TRP A 98 -9.42 -8.29 -12.33
N SER A 99 -10.65 -8.03 -11.87
CA SER A 99 -11.82 -8.09 -12.76
C SER A 99 -11.72 -7.02 -13.84
N GLU A 100 -12.22 -7.31 -15.05
CA GLU A 100 -12.24 -6.37 -16.18
C GLU A 100 -12.80 -5.00 -15.77
N LYS A 101 -13.94 -4.96 -15.08
CA LYS A 101 -14.54 -3.72 -14.58
C LYS A 101 -13.58 -2.90 -13.69
N LEU A 102 -12.89 -3.56 -12.77
CA LEU A 102 -11.95 -2.91 -11.86
C LEU A 102 -10.74 -2.36 -12.62
N ALA A 103 -10.20 -3.15 -13.55
CA ALA A 103 -9.06 -2.76 -14.37
C ALA A 103 -9.39 -1.56 -15.29
N THR A 104 -10.57 -1.56 -15.92
CA THR A 104 -11.05 -0.43 -16.73
C THR A 104 -11.22 0.84 -15.90
N ASN A 105 -11.90 0.74 -14.74
CA ASN A 105 -12.10 1.90 -13.87
C ASN A 105 -10.77 2.47 -13.34
N PHE A 106 -9.83 1.59 -12.99
CA PHE A 106 -8.48 1.98 -12.59
C PHE A 106 -7.73 2.67 -13.72
N GLY A 107 -7.77 2.13 -14.95
CA GLY A 107 -7.16 2.73 -16.13
C GLY A 107 -7.69 4.14 -16.39
N ASN A 108 -9.01 4.31 -16.41
CA ASN A 108 -9.67 5.61 -16.61
C ASN A 108 -9.27 6.62 -15.52
N LEU A 109 -9.16 6.17 -14.26
CA LEU A 109 -8.76 7.03 -13.14
C LEU A 109 -7.32 7.51 -13.31
N ILE A 110 -6.38 6.59 -13.60
CA ILE A 110 -4.97 6.95 -13.80
C ILE A 110 -4.80 7.89 -15.00
N GLU A 111 -5.52 7.66 -16.10
CA GLU A 111 -5.50 8.56 -17.27
C GLU A 111 -6.02 9.96 -16.92
N SER A 112 -7.04 10.06 -16.07
CA SER A 112 -7.62 11.35 -15.65
C SER A 112 -6.70 12.18 -14.74
N GLU A 113 -5.73 11.54 -14.09
CA GLU A 113 -4.87 12.19 -13.10
C GLU A 113 -3.64 12.88 -13.72
N VAL A 114 -3.41 12.73 -15.03
CA VAL A 114 -2.37 13.44 -15.83
C VAL A 114 -0.99 13.46 -15.16
N TYR A 115 -0.53 12.30 -14.72
CA TYR A 115 0.83 12.14 -14.21
C TYR A 115 1.76 11.62 -15.31
N PRO A 116 3.03 12.07 -15.36
CA PRO A 116 4.00 11.47 -16.27
C PRO A 116 4.14 9.98 -15.92
N ASN A 117 4.10 9.14 -16.95
CA ASN A 117 4.20 7.69 -16.77
C ASN A 117 5.65 7.31 -16.43
N GLU A 118 5.93 7.18 -15.13
CA GLU A 118 7.30 6.93 -14.66
C GLU A 118 7.57 5.44 -14.36
N PRO A 119 8.80 4.95 -14.61
CA PRO A 119 9.25 3.61 -14.21
C PRO A 119 9.03 3.30 -12.72
N GLU A 120 9.03 4.32 -11.86
CA GLU A 120 8.71 4.20 -10.43
C GLU A 120 7.28 3.69 -10.19
N ARG A 121 6.32 4.12 -11.02
CA ARG A 121 4.91 3.74 -10.91
C ARG A 121 4.74 2.24 -11.13
N ASP A 122 5.39 1.70 -12.17
CA ASP A 122 5.31 0.27 -12.50
C ASP A 122 5.97 -0.58 -11.39
N ALA A 123 7.05 -0.09 -10.79
CA ALA A 123 7.70 -0.71 -9.63
C ALA A 123 6.78 -0.72 -8.39
N VAL A 124 6.18 0.41 -8.05
CA VAL A 124 5.21 0.53 -6.94
C VAL A 124 3.99 -0.37 -7.18
N PHE A 125 3.43 -0.34 -8.40
CA PHE A 125 2.32 -1.18 -8.81
C PHE A 125 2.64 -2.68 -8.66
N GLN A 126 3.79 -3.11 -9.17
CA GLN A 126 4.21 -4.50 -9.06
C GLN A 126 4.37 -4.93 -7.60
N ALA A 127 5.01 -4.12 -6.75
CA ALA A 127 5.22 -4.45 -5.35
C ALA A 127 3.88 -4.61 -4.59
N ILE A 128 2.97 -3.66 -4.80
CA ILE A 128 1.63 -3.67 -4.19
C ILE A 128 0.85 -4.92 -4.64
N CYS A 129 0.74 -5.16 -5.95
CA CYS A 129 -0.07 -6.25 -6.50
C CYS A 129 0.50 -7.66 -6.20
N LYS A 130 1.81 -7.77 -5.93
CA LYS A 130 2.46 -9.02 -5.49
C LYS A 130 2.34 -9.27 -3.97
N TYR A 131 1.61 -8.42 -3.25
CA TYR A 131 1.42 -8.51 -1.80
C TYR A 131 2.71 -8.38 -0.97
N MET A 132 3.73 -7.74 -1.54
CA MET A 132 4.94 -7.42 -0.78
C MET A 132 4.66 -6.20 0.11
N ASP A 133 5.30 -6.17 1.28
CA ASP A 133 5.35 -4.96 2.07
C ASP A 133 6.16 -3.92 1.30
N LEU A 134 5.78 -2.64 1.39
CA LEU A 134 6.38 -1.59 0.59
C LEU A 134 6.61 -0.33 1.41
N TYR A 135 7.82 0.20 1.35
CA TYR A 135 8.12 1.59 1.67
C TYR A 135 8.48 2.33 0.39
N ALA A 136 7.62 3.25 -0.04
CA ALA A 136 7.84 4.05 -1.24
C ALA A 136 8.04 5.53 -0.87
N VAL A 137 9.18 6.09 -1.27
CA VAL A 137 9.44 7.52 -1.20
C VAL A 137 9.07 8.15 -2.53
N THR A 138 7.98 8.90 -2.60
CA THR A 138 7.45 9.44 -3.84
C THR A 138 6.72 10.76 -3.64
N SER A 139 6.85 11.67 -4.61
CA SER A 139 6.10 12.92 -4.64
C SER A 139 4.83 12.83 -5.50
N SER A 140 4.69 11.77 -6.32
CA SER A 140 3.49 11.51 -7.10
C SER A 140 2.34 11.12 -6.18
N LYS A 141 1.08 11.49 -6.48
CA LYS A 141 -0.09 11.01 -5.72
C LYS A 141 -0.74 9.77 -6.36
N GLU A 142 -0.21 9.28 -7.49
CA GLU A 142 -0.74 8.12 -8.23
C GLU A 142 -0.81 6.85 -7.39
N TYR A 143 0.13 6.68 -6.46
CA TYR A 143 0.17 5.51 -5.58
C TYR A 143 -1.15 5.33 -4.82
N ARG A 144 -1.91 6.41 -4.59
CA ARG A 144 -3.23 6.37 -3.97
C ARG A 144 -4.24 5.63 -4.80
N SER A 145 -4.28 5.87 -6.11
CA SER A 145 -5.12 5.11 -7.03
C SER A 145 -4.70 3.65 -7.11
N ILE A 146 -3.38 3.37 -7.08
CA ILE A 146 -2.83 2.01 -7.11
C ILE A 146 -3.25 1.22 -5.86
N TYR A 147 -2.93 1.71 -4.65
CA TYR A 147 -3.26 0.95 -3.44
C TYR A 147 -4.77 0.88 -3.20
N THR A 148 -5.55 1.89 -3.61
CA THR A 148 -7.01 1.87 -3.46
C THR A 148 -7.62 0.78 -4.35
N ALA A 149 -7.14 0.64 -5.59
CA ALA A 149 -7.62 -0.39 -6.50
C ALA A 149 -7.20 -1.80 -6.06
N HIS A 150 -5.95 -1.96 -5.61
CA HIS A 150 -5.47 -3.23 -5.04
C HIS A 150 -6.23 -3.62 -3.77
N LEU A 151 -6.46 -2.68 -2.85
CA LEU A 151 -7.28 -2.88 -1.65
C LEU A 151 -8.69 -3.34 -2.03
N MET A 152 -9.28 -2.72 -3.06
CA MET A 152 -10.61 -3.13 -3.53
C MET A 152 -10.60 -4.53 -4.13
N ASN A 153 -9.59 -4.87 -4.93
CA ASN A 153 -9.44 -6.22 -5.47
C ASN A 153 -9.39 -7.26 -4.34
N HIS A 154 -8.54 -7.01 -3.34
CA HIS A 154 -8.40 -7.85 -2.15
C HIS A 154 -9.74 -8.04 -1.42
N LEU A 155 -10.46 -6.95 -1.14
CA LEU A 155 -11.78 -6.95 -0.51
C LEU A 155 -12.83 -7.75 -1.29
N ILE A 156 -12.86 -7.61 -2.62
CA ILE A 156 -13.79 -8.35 -3.49
C ILE A 156 -13.53 -9.85 -3.39
N HIS A 157 -12.27 -10.27 -3.52
CA HIS A 157 -11.90 -11.67 -3.41
C HIS A 157 -12.22 -12.26 -2.03
N TYR A 158 -11.85 -11.54 -0.97
CA TYR A 158 -12.13 -11.96 0.41
C TYR A 158 -13.64 -12.16 0.65
N LYS A 159 -14.48 -11.19 0.25
CA LYS A 159 -15.94 -11.30 0.40
C LYS A 159 -16.54 -12.39 -0.46
N ASN A 160 -16.07 -12.54 -1.70
CA ASN A 160 -16.53 -13.61 -2.58
C ASN A 160 -16.21 -15.00 -2.01
N ARG A 161 -15.04 -15.17 -1.36
CA ARG A 161 -14.70 -16.40 -0.64
C ARG A 161 -15.69 -16.68 0.49
N ILE A 162 -15.99 -15.67 1.32
CA ILE A 162 -16.96 -15.80 2.43
C ILE A 162 -18.35 -16.22 1.93
N VAL A 163 -18.83 -15.60 0.85
CA VAL A 163 -20.14 -15.91 0.27
C VAL A 163 -20.16 -17.33 -0.28
N LYS A 164 -19.13 -17.74 -1.03
CA LYS A 164 -19.02 -19.10 -1.58
C LYS A 164 -18.99 -20.16 -0.48
N ASN A 165 -18.21 -19.94 0.57
CA ASN A 165 -18.09 -20.89 1.67
C ASN A 165 -19.37 -20.95 2.50
N LYS A 166 -20.04 -19.82 2.73
CA LYS A 166 -21.38 -19.81 3.35
C LYS A 166 -22.37 -20.65 2.54
N GLN A 167 -22.40 -20.51 1.21
CA GLN A 167 -23.27 -21.31 0.35
C GLN A 167 -22.95 -22.81 0.45
N LYS A 168 -21.67 -23.19 0.50
CA LYS A 168 -21.25 -24.58 0.71
C LYS A 168 -21.70 -25.14 2.06
N LEU A 169 -21.58 -24.36 3.13
CA LEU A 169 -22.04 -24.77 4.47
C LEU A 169 -23.55 -24.99 4.50
N GLU A 170 -24.34 -24.09 3.89
CA GLU A 170 -25.80 -24.25 3.83
C GLU A 170 -26.23 -25.45 2.96
N ALA A 171 -25.52 -25.71 1.86
CA ALA A 171 -25.76 -26.90 1.03
C ALA A 171 -25.45 -28.20 1.79
N ALA A 172 -24.33 -28.24 2.54
CA ALA A 172 -23.96 -29.40 3.35
C ALA A 172 -24.96 -29.65 4.49
N LYS A 173 -25.43 -28.60 5.18
CA LYS A 173 -26.51 -28.69 6.18
C LYS A 173 -27.79 -29.32 5.64
N THR A 174 -28.10 -29.06 4.37
CA THR A 174 -29.29 -29.62 3.71
C THR A 174 -29.12 -31.12 3.39
N GLN A 175 -27.88 -31.58 3.23
CA GLN A 175 -27.54 -32.97 2.91
C GLN A 175 -27.34 -33.86 4.15
N GLY A 176 -27.37 -33.29 5.36
CA GLY A 176 -27.26 -34.02 6.62
C GLY A 176 -26.15 -33.47 7.51
N GLU A 177 -25.37 -34.37 8.11
CA GLU A 177 -24.25 -34.02 8.98
C GLU A 177 -23.10 -33.41 8.17
N ILE A 178 -22.56 -32.28 8.63
CA ILE A 178 -21.47 -31.59 7.94
C ILE A 178 -20.16 -32.31 8.31
N PRO A 179 -19.40 -32.84 7.34
CA PRO A 179 -18.10 -33.44 7.62
C PRO A 179 -17.16 -32.45 8.31
N GLU A 180 -16.42 -32.90 9.33
CA GLU A 180 -15.49 -32.05 10.09
C GLU A 180 -14.40 -31.46 9.18
N ASP A 181 -13.83 -32.27 8.27
CA ASP A 181 -12.86 -31.82 7.27
C ASP A 181 -13.40 -30.70 6.38
N LEU A 182 -14.72 -30.72 6.09
CA LEU A 182 -15.35 -29.67 5.31
C LEU A 182 -15.44 -28.37 6.11
N VAL A 183 -15.83 -28.42 7.39
CA VAL A 183 -15.85 -27.24 8.27
C VAL A 183 -14.46 -26.61 8.34
N GLU A 184 -13.43 -27.44 8.53
CA GLU A 184 -12.04 -27.02 8.61
C GLU A 184 -11.57 -26.31 7.33
N SER A 185 -11.88 -26.88 6.16
CA SER A 185 -11.55 -26.30 4.86
C SER A 185 -12.27 -24.98 4.54
N LEU A 186 -13.39 -24.71 5.24
CA LEU A 186 -14.25 -23.54 5.00
C LEU A 186 -14.01 -22.40 5.98
N ARG A 187 -13.01 -22.51 6.88
CA ARG A 187 -12.53 -21.37 7.68
C ARG A 187 -12.02 -20.26 6.78
N ASP A 188 -12.64 -19.09 6.86
CA ASP A 188 -12.44 -18.00 5.92
C ASP A 188 -12.45 -16.60 6.53
N GLN A 189 -12.68 -16.47 7.84
CA GLN A 189 -12.82 -15.18 8.51
C GLN A 189 -11.71 -14.90 9.53
N GLY A 190 -11.56 -13.61 9.86
CA GLY A 190 -10.87 -13.16 11.06
C GLY A 190 -11.78 -13.12 12.29
N PHE A 191 -11.22 -12.69 13.43
CA PHE A 191 -11.94 -12.52 14.70
C PHE A 191 -13.04 -11.45 14.62
N VAL A 192 -12.82 -10.47 13.76
CA VAL A 192 -13.68 -9.30 13.54
C VAL A 192 -13.83 -9.05 12.04
N ARG A 193 -14.77 -8.17 11.68
CA ARG A 193 -15.05 -7.84 10.28
C ARG A 193 -14.02 -6.94 9.59
N PRO A 194 -13.44 -5.90 10.23
CA PRO A 194 -12.45 -5.05 9.57
C PRO A 194 -11.28 -5.86 9.02
N ILE A 195 -10.93 -5.60 7.76
CA ILE A 195 -9.80 -6.27 7.11
C ILE A 195 -8.68 -5.32 6.71
N ALA A 196 -8.99 -4.02 6.56
CA ALA A 196 -8.02 -3.04 6.12
C ALA A 196 -8.05 -1.80 7.00
N LEU A 197 -6.87 -1.27 7.29
CA LEU A 197 -6.66 0.01 7.94
C LEU A 197 -5.97 0.96 6.97
N VAL A 198 -6.55 2.13 6.76
CA VAL A 198 -5.95 3.24 6.00
C VAL A 198 -5.77 4.39 6.97
N LEU A 199 -4.51 4.76 7.20
CA LEU A 199 -4.14 5.94 7.96
C LEU A 199 -3.87 7.09 6.99
N CYS A 200 -4.55 8.21 7.21
CA CYS A 200 -4.35 9.46 6.47
C CYS A 200 -4.10 10.60 7.49
N PRO A 201 -3.25 11.59 7.18
CA PRO A 201 -2.91 12.62 8.16
C PRO A 201 -4.05 13.62 8.39
N PHE A 202 -4.82 13.94 7.36
CA PHE A 202 -5.89 14.94 7.41
C PHE A 202 -7.20 14.47 6.76
N LYS A 203 -8.31 15.13 7.11
CA LYS A 203 -9.63 14.87 6.49
C LYS A 203 -9.62 15.03 4.97
N LYS A 204 -8.85 15.96 4.39
CA LYS A 204 -8.73 16.09 2.93
C LYS A 204 -8.09 14.87 2.25
N ASP A 205 -7.14 14.20 2.90
CA ASP A 205 -6.50 13.01 2.36
C ASP A 205 -7.44 11.81 2.45
N ALA A 206 -8.20 11.71 3.56
CA ALA A 206 -9.28 10.75 3.68
C ALA A 206 -10.40 10.99 2.65
N TYR A 207 -10.70 12.26 2.35
CA TYR A 207 -11.63 12.65 1.30
C TYR A 207 -11.15 12.18 -0.08
N ASP A 208 -9.91 12.48 -0.46
CA ASP A 208 -9.27 12.02 -1.71
C ASP A 208 -9.35 10.49 -1.84
N PHE A 209 -9.01 9.75 -0.78
CA PHE A 209 -9.14 8.29 -0.75
C PHE A 209 -10.57 7.82 -1.03
N VAL A 210 -11.58 8.38 -0.38
CA VAL A 210 -12.99 7.99 -0.59
C VAL A 210 -13.47 8.34 -2.00
N GLN A 211 -13.05 9.47 -2.58
CA GLN A 211 -13.40 9.82 -3.95
C GLN A 211 -12.75 8.85 -4.96
N ARG A 212 -11.47 8.48 -4.77
CA ARG A 212 -10.81 7.44 -5.56
C ARG A 212 -11.50 6.10 -5.43
N LEU A 213 -11.87 5.71 -4.21
CA LEU A 213 -12.61 4.47 -3.94
C LEU A 213 -13.95 4.42 -4.68
N LYS A 214 -14.71 5.52 -4.69
CA LYS A 214 -15.97 5.63 -5.47
C LYS A 214 -15.71 5.41 -6.96
N LYS A 215 -14.73 6.12 -7.54
CA LYS A 215 -14.38 5.98 -8.97
C LYS A 215 -13.90 4.57 -9.34
N ILE A 216 -13.09 3.94 -8.48
CA ILE A 216 -12.57 2.59 -8.71
C ILE A 216 -13.68 1.54 -8.71
N ILE A 217 -14.62 1.61 -7.75
CA ILE A 217 -15.67 0.59 -7.62
C ILE A 217 -16.76 0.79 -8.69
N TYR A 218 -17.18 2.03 -8.88
CA TYR A 218 -18.41 2.32 -9.62
C TYR A 218 -18.16 2.95 -10.99
N GLY A 219 -16.96 3.50 -11.23
CA GLY A 219 -16.69 4.31 -12.42
C GLY A 219 -17.60 5.54 -12.44
N ASP A 220 -18.00 5.97 -13.63
CA ASP A 220 -18.96 7.06 -13.83
C ASP A 220 -20.44 6.60 -13.80
N ASP A 221 -20.72 5.42 -13.23
CA ASP A 221 -22.08 4.88 -13.15
C ASP A 221 -22.95 5.68 -12.16
N SER A 222 -23.93 6.39 -12.72
CA SER A 222 -24.86 7.27 -11.99
C SER A 222 -25.86 6.54 -11.09
N LYS A 223 -25.91 5.19 -11.12
CA LYS A 223 -26.82 4.37 -10.28
C LYS A 223 -26.27 4.00 -8.91
N THR A 224 -25.19 4.64 -8.50
CA THR A 224 -24.48 4.31 -7.26
C THR A 224 -25.10 5.04 -6.07
N GLU A 225 -25.43 4.29 -5.02
CA GLU A 225 -25.95 4.86 -3.78
C GLU A 225 -24.84 4.91 -2.71
N VAL A 226 -24.44 6.13 -2.33
CA VAL A 226 -23.48 6.37 -1.25
C VAL A 226 -24.25 6.82 -0.02
N TRP A 227 -24.32 5.95 0.99
CA TRP A 227 -25.02 6.26 2.23
C TRP A 227 -24.19 7.25 3.05
N ASN A 228 -24.89 8.20 3.68
CA ASN A 228 -24.28 9.29 4.44
C ASN A 228 -23.34 10.20 3.61
N SER A 229 -23.46 10.23 2.28
CA SER A 229 -22.61 11.08 1.44
C SER A 229 -22.71 12.56 1.81
N HIS A 230 -23.92 13.09 2.03
CA HIS A 230 -24.08 14.51 2.39
C HIS A 230 -23.36 14.87 3.71
N ARG A 231 -23.44 14.00 4.72
CA ARG A 231 -22.69 14.17 5.98
C ARG A 231 -21.18 14.14 5.71
N PHE A 232 -20.73 13.19 4.90
CA PHE A 232 -19.31 13.06 4.56
C PHE A 232 -18.77 14.30 3.86
N GLU A 233 -19.46 14.78 2.83
CA GLU A 233 -19.10 15.99 2.11
C GLU A 233 -19.01 17.20 3.06
N ALA A 234 -20.01 17.39 3.93
CA ALA A 234 -20.01 18.48 4.90
C ALA A 234 -18.85 18.40 5.93
N GLU A 235 -18.54 17.21 6.45
CA GLU A 235 -17.55 17.02 7.51
C GLU A 235 -16.10 16.99 6.97
N PHE A 236 -15.88 16.49 5.76
CA PHE A 236 -14.54 16.23 5.21
C PHE A 236 -14.05 17.27 4.20
N THR A 237 -14.91 18.11 3.61
CA THR A 237 -14.46 19.21 2.73
C THR A 237 -14.17 20.50 3.50
N GLY A 238 -14.77 20.66 4.69
CA GLY A 238 -14.37 21.68 5.68
C GLY A 238 -14.64 23.14 5.31
N GLY A 239 -15.35 23.43 4.22
CA GLY A 239 -15.68 24.80 3.80
C GLY A 239 -14.46 25.73 3.66
N ALA A 240 -13.27 25.14 3.47
CA ALA A 240 -12.01 25.87 3.45
C ALA A 240 -12.06 26.90 2.32
N LYS A 241 -11.92 28.18 2.68
CA LYS A 241 -11.66 29.25 1.71
C LYS A 241 -10.23 29.08 1.24
N ASP A 242 -9.99 29.08 -0.06
CA ASP A 242 -8.67 29.14 -0.68
C ASP A 242 -7.94 30.40 -0.17
N LEU A 243 -7.21 30.25 0.93
CA LEU A 243 -6.35 31.29 1.51
C LEU A 243 -5.01 31.36 0.76
N THR A 244 -4.75 30.40 -0.12
CA THR A 244 -3.49 30.17 -0.84
C THR A 244 -3.23 31.17 -1.97
N ASP A 245 -4.27 31.78 -2.54
CA ASP A 245 -4.12 32.75 -3.63
C ASP A 245 -3.64 34.15 -3.16
N LYS A 246 -3.74 34.44 -1.86
CA LYS A 246 -3.47 35.78 -1.31
C LYS A 246 -2.06 35.96 -0.74
N VAL A 247 -1.28 34.89 -0.60
CA VAL A 247 0.04 34.93 0.02
C VAL A 247 1.01 34.09 -0.81
N ASP A 248 2.18 34.67 -1.13
CA ASP A 248 3.26 33.97 -1.82
C ASP A 248 3.91 32.97 -0.86
N LEU A 249 3.27 31.82 -0.70
CA LEU A 249 3.72 30.70 0.10
C LEU A 249 4.41 29.66 -0.79
N PRO A 250 5.44 28.95 -0.30
CA PRO A 250 5.99 27.79 -0.99
C PRO A 250 4.90 26.77 -1.33
N GLU A 251 5.08 26.06 -2.44
CA GLU A 251 4.08 25.11 -2.95
C GLU A 251 3.68 24.05 -1.92
N ASP A 252 4.67 23.49 -1.21
CA ASP A 252 4.46 22.51 -0.15
C ASP A 252 3.59 23.07 0.99
N HIS A 253 3.71 24.36 1.29
CA HIS A 253 2.92 25.02 2.32
C HIS A 253 1.49 25.30 1.83
N LYS A 254 1.31 25.65 0.55
CA LYS A 254 -0.01 25.78 -0.06
C LYS A 254 -0.74 24.44 -0.04
N GLU A 255 -0.05 23.37 -0.44
CA GLU A 255 -0.59 22.02 -0.42
C GLU A 255 -1.04 21.59 0.98
N LEU A 256 -0.29 21.97 2.03
CA LEU A 256 -0.66 21.68 3.42
C LEU A 256 -1.87 22.49 3.88
N LEU A 257 -2.03 23.74 3.44
CA LEU A 257 -3.13 24.61 3.86
C LEU A 257 -4.43 24.39 3.09
N GLU A 258 -4.36 23.86 1.87
CA GLU A 258 -5.53 23.63 1.02
C GLU A 258 -6.46 22.54 1.60
N GLY A 259 -7.77 22.76 1.53
CA GLY A 259 -8.78 21.80 1.97
C GLY A 259 -8.91 21.67 3.50
N ASN A 260 -9.47 20.56 3.96
CA ASN A 260 -9.71 20.31 5.39
C ASN A 260 -8.50 19.63 6.05
N ASN A 261 -7.75 20.39 6.85
CA ASN A 261 -6.54 19.95 7.55
C ASN A 261 -6.79 19.50 8.99
N ASP A 262 -8.04 19.18 9.34
CA ASP A 262 -8.36 18.55 10.62
C ASP A 262 -7.78 17.12 10.66
N ASP A 263 -6.98 16.84 11.68
CA ASP A 263 -6.26 15.58 11.92
C ASP A 263 -6.95 14.70 12.96
N CYS A 264 -8.17 15.05 13.39
CA CYS A 264 -8.97 14.28 14.33
C CYS A 264 -10.21 13.72 13.64
N PHE A 265 -10.05 12.56 12.99
CA PHE A 265 -11.17 11.86 12.36
C PHE A 265 -11.06 10.34 12.42
N ARG A 266 -12.22 9.69 12.30
CA ARG A 266 -12.41 8.24 12.25
C ARG A 266 -13.61 7.93 11.38
N LEU A 267 -13.47 7.02 10.42
CA LEU A 267 -14.52 6.67 9.47
C LEU A 267 -14.50 5.15 9.20
N GLY A 268 -15.60 4.49 9.54
CA GLY A 268 -15.82 3.10 9.14
C GLY A 268 -16.50 3.06 7.78
N ILE A 269 -15.96 2.26 6.87
CA ILE A 269 -16.49 2.10 5.51
C ILE A 269 -16.90 0.64 5.33
N ALA A 270 -18.16 0.43 4.94
CA ALA A 270 -18.65 -0.88 4.51
C ALA A 270 -19.03 -0.86 3.03
N ILE A 271 -18.55 -1.86 2.30
CA ILE A 271 -18.72 -1.95 0.84
C ILE A 271 -19.70 -3.07 0.51
N SER A 272 -20.68 -2.77 -0.33
CA SER A 272 -21.57 -3.77 -0.94
C SER A 272 -21.50 -3.65 -2.46
N LYS A 273 -22.11 -4.60 -3.19
CA LYS A 273 -22.05 -4.66 -4.65
C LYS A 273 -22.44 -3.35 -5.37
N LYS A 274 -23.38 -2.59 -4.80
CA LYS A 274 -23.91 -1.33 -5.37
C LYS A 274 -23.94 -0.16 -4.40
N THR A 275 -23.64 -0.40 -3.13
CA THR A 275 -23.78 0.61 -2.08
C THR A 275 -22.47 0.76 -1.31
N LEU A 276 -22.07 2.01 -1.10
CA LEU A 276 -20.95 2.39 -0.27
C LEU A 276 -21.50 3.02 0.99
N LYS A 277 -21.30 2.38 2.14
CA LYS A 277 -21.77 2.89 3.43
C LYS A 277 -20.63 3.59 4.14
N LEU A 278 -20.79 4.89 4.36
CA LEU A 278 -19.87 5.72 5.13
C LEU A 278 -20.41 5.88 6.55
N PHE A 279 -19.51 6.06 7.53
CA PHE A 279 -19.83 6.14 8.96
C PHE A 279 -20.48 4.87 9.52
N GLU A 280 -20.14 3.71 8.95
CA GLU A 280 -20.56 2.42 9.52
C GLU A 280 -19.83 2.20 10.86
N PRO A 281 -20.49 1.63 11.89
CA PRO A 281 -19.82 1.22 13.11
C PRO A 281 -18.63 0.31 12.82
N PHE A 282 -17.55 0.44 13.58
CA PHE A 282 -16.27 -0.20 13.24
C PHE A 282 -16.36 -1.73 13.15
N HIS A 283 -17.06 -2.39 14.06
CA HIS A 283 -17.30 -3.84 14.02
C HIS A 283 -18.12 -4.32 12.79
N LEU A 284 -18.84 -3.40 12.11
CA LEU A 284 -19.57 -3.66 10.86
C LEU A 284 -18.86 -3.10 9.62
N SER A 285 -17.72 -2.43 9.78
CA SER A 285 -16.95 -1.87 8.67
C SER A 285 -16.01 -2.91 8.07
N ASP A 286 -15.68 -2.75 6.79
CA ASP A 286 -14.68 -3.56 6.10
C ASP A 286 -13.32 -2.83 6.05
N ILE A 287 -13.35 -1.49 5.93
CA ILE A 287 -12.18 -0.62 5.97
C ILE A 287 -12.33 0.37 7.13
N LEU A 288 -11.27 0.51 7.92
CA LEU A 288 -11.09 1.58 8.89
C LEU A 288 -10.27 2.69 8.23
N LEU A 289 -10.87 3.86 8.00
CA LEU A 289 -10.19 5.06 7.50
C LEU A 289 -10.06 6.07 8.64
N CYS A 290 -8.85 6.25 9.17
CA CYS A 290 -8.64 7.03 10.38
C CYS A 290 -7.42 7.93 10.27
N SER A 291 -7.43 9.00 11.06
CA SER A 291 -6.20 9.68 11.47
C SER A 291 -5.48 8.88 12.56
N PRO A 292 -4.15 9.03 12.71
CA PRO A 292 -3.43 8.43 13.83
C PRO A 292 -4.00 8.84 15.19
N LEU A 293 -4.35 10.12 15.36
CA LEU A 293 -4.97 10.64 16.58
C LEU A 293 -6.36 10.02 16.81
N GLY A 294 -7.22 10.05 15.78
CA GLY A 294 -8.58 9.53 15.87
C GLY A 294 -8.63 8.02 16.18
N LEU A 295 -7.70 7.23 15.64
CA LEU A 295 -7.60 5.81 15.99
C LEU A 295 -7.04 5.60 17.41
N ARG A 296 -6.03 6.37 17.82
CA ARG A 296 -5.48 6.29 19.19
C ARG A 296 -6.55 6.51 20.26
N MET A 297 -7.46 7.46 20.03
CA MET A 297 -8.57 7.74 20.94
C MET A 297 -9.51 6.54 21.13
N ILE A 298 -9.56 5.61 20.18
CA ILE A 298 -10.40 4.40 20.24
C ILE A 298 -9.64 3.26 20.91
N LEU A 299 -8.35 3.11 20.65
CA LEU A 299 -7.52 2.05 21.24
C LEU A 299 -7.27 2.28 22.73
N ASN A 300 -7.04 3.53 23.13
CA ASN A 300 -6.64 3.91 24.50
C ASN A 300 -7.67 4.80 25.23
N GLY A 301 -8.89 4.94 24.69
CA GLY A 301 -9.93 5.79 25.28
C GLY A 301 -10.64 5.18 26.49
N ASP A 302 -11.29 6.04 27.27
CA ASP A 302 -12.08 5.67 28.46
C ASP A 302 -13.34 4.84 28.12
N GLU A 303 -13.81 4.89 26.87
CA GLU A 303 -15.04 4.21 26.41
C GLU A 303 -14.84 2.73 26.01
N GLY A 304 -13.60 2.21 26.08
CA GLY A 304 -13.31 0.79 25.88
C GLY A 304 -12.13 0.56 24.93
N ARG A 305 -11.20 -0.31 25.33
CA ARG A 305 -10.07 -0.74 24.50
C ARG A 305 -10.56 -1.62 23.35
N GLU A 306 -10.91 -1.01 22.21
CA GLU A 306 -11.37 -1.73 21.02
C GLU A 306 -10.20 -2.31 20.17
N ASN A 307 -9.11 -2.73 20.82
CA ASN A 307 -7.92 -3.27 20.15
C ASN A 307 -8.23 -4.51 19.29
N HIS A 308 -9.29 -5.25 19.63
CA HIS A 308 -9.78 -6.41 18.87
C HIS A 308 -10.10 -6.07 17.40
N LEU A 309 -10.42 -4.81 17.08
CA LEU A 309 -10.66 -4.35 15.71
C LEU A 309 -9.42 -4.46 14.81
N LEU A 310 -8.22 -4.48 15.40
CA LEU A 310 -6.94 -4.54 14.66
C LEU A 310 -6.33 -5.95 14.62
N SER A 311 -6.97 -6.93 15.26
CA SER A 311 -6.42 -8.29 15.44
C SER A 311 -6.36 -9.12 14.15
N SER A 312 -7.19 -8.81 13.14
CA SER A 312 -7.31 -9.60 11.91
C SER A 312 -7.09 -8.82 10.61
N LEU A 313 -6.44 -7.66 10.69
CA LEU A 313 -6.12 -6.85 9.51
C LEU A 313 -5.23 -7.64 8.54
N GLN A 314 -5.57 -7.57 7.25
CA GLN A 314 -4.82 -8.15 6.12
C GLN A 314 -4.11 -7.07 5.32
N MET A 315 -4.51 -5.80 5.45
CA MET A 315 -3.85 -4.67 4.80
C MET A 315 -3.78 -3.47 5.74
N VAL A 316 -2.61 -2.84 5.80
CA VAL A 316 -2.38 -1.60 6.54
C VAL A 316 -1.69 -0.63 5.60
N ILE A 317 -2.31 0.52 5.35
CA ILE A 317 -1.77 1.59 4.51
C ILE A 317 -1.51 2.82 5.39
N ILE A 318 -0.29 3.33 5.35
CA ILE A 318 0.10 4.62 5.91
C ILE A 318 0.33 5.58 4.74
N ASP A 319 -0.62 6.49 4.53
CA ASP A 319 -0.54 7.54 3.52
C ASP A 319 0.16 8.78 4.08
N ARG A 320 1.01 9.43 3.29
CA ARG A 320 1.79 10.63 3.66
C ARG A 320 2.41 10.58 5.07
N ALA A 321 3.24 9.58 5.32
CA ALA A 321 3.90 9.39 6.63
C ALA A 321 4.76 10.60 7.06
N ASP A 322 5.29 11.37 6.11
CA ASP A 322 6.03 12.63 6.35
C ASP A 322 5.20 13.67 7.11
N ILE A 323 3.91 13.77 6.82
CA ILE A 323 3.01 14.68 7.55
C ILE A 323 2.68 14.10 8.92
N MET A 324 2.38 12.81 9.02
CA MET A 324 2.09 12.16 10.31
C MET A 324 3.26 12.26 11.28
N LEU A 325 4.49 12.22 10.76
CA LEU A 325 5.71 12.45 11.53
C LEU A 325 5.74 13.85 12.15
N GLN A 326 5.29 14.87 11.41
CA GLN A 326 5.23 16.26 11.90
C GLN A 326 4.11 16.49 12.91
N GLN A 327 3.04 15.70 12.86
CA GLN A 327 1.93 15.75 13.82
C GLN A 327 2.34 15.13 15.16
N ASN A 328 2.41 13.79 15.23
CA ASN A 328 2.88 13.03 16.38
C ASN A 328 3.12 11.57 15.99
N TRP A 329 4.39 11.19 15.81
CA TRP A 329 4.77 9.83 15.41
C TRP A 329 4.48 8.76 16.47
N GLU A 330 4.42 9.12 17.76
CA GLU A 330 4.15 8.16 18.83
C GLU A 330 2.77 7.50 18.66
N HIS A 331 1.81 8.21 18.03
CA HIS A 331 0.50 7.64 17.73
C HIS A 331 0.61 6.42 16.80
N ILE A 332 1.50 6.48 15.80
CA ILE A 332 1.77 5.36 14.90
C ILE A 332 2.37 4.20 15.67
N THR A 333 3.40 4.44 16.48
CA THR A 333 4.03 3.38 17.30
C THR A 333 3.01 2.64 18.16
N LEU A 334 2.16 3.38 18.89
CA LEU A 334 1.12 2.79 19.75
C LEU A 334 0.06 1.98 18.97
N ILE A 335 -0.33 2.46 17.77
CA ILE A 335 -1.25 1.73 16.90
C ILE A 335 -0.62 0.39 16.49
N PHE A 336 0.64 0.40 16.06
CA PHE A 336 1.33 -0.81 15.61
C PHE A 336 1.61 -1.82 16.74
N ASP A 337 1.70 -1.37 17.98
CA ASP A 337 1.77 -2.28 19.14
C ASP A 337 0.43 -2.98 19.40
N SER A 338 -0.69 -2.39 18.94
CA SER A 338 -2.02 -2.98 19.06
C SER A 338 -2.42 -3.86 17.87
N ILE A 339 -1.82 -3.67 16.69
CA ILE A 339 -2.10 -4.47 15.49
C ILE A 339 -1.73 -5.94 15.72
N HIS A 340 -2.60 -6.85 15.26
CA HIS A 340 -2.45 -8.31 15.41
C HIS A 340 -2.30 -8.81 16.86
N SER A 341 -2.57 -7.96 17.85
CA SER A 341 -2.65 -8.37 19.26
C SER A 341 -3.84 -9.31 19.49
N GLN A 342 -3.77 -10.10 20.56
CA GLN A 342 -4.85 -11.00 20.95
C GLN A 342 -6.16 -10.20 21.15
N PRO A 343 -7.26 -10.58 20.48
CA PRO A 343 -8.51 -9.84 20.57
C PRO A 343 -9.13 -9.97 21.96
N THR A 344 -9.65 -8.87 22.49
CA THR A 344 -10.47 -8.85 23.72
C THR A 344 -11.90 -9.33 23.48
N LYS A 345 -12.39 -9.22 22.24
CA LYS A 345 -13.74 -9.59 21.81
C LYS A 345 -13.69 -10.23 20.43
N ILE A 346 -14.54 -11.24 20.21
CA ILE A 346 -14.70 -11.91 18.93
C ILE A 346 -16.17 -11.73 18.50
N ASP A 347 -16.39 -11.18 17.32
CA ASP A 347 -17.73 -10.94 16.76
C ASP A 347 -18.12 -11.97 15.69
N THR A 348 -17.17 -12.83 15.31
CA THR A 348 -17.31 -13.87 14.30
C THR A 348 -17.50 -15.25 14.95
N ASP A 349 -18.21 -16.15 14.27
CA ASP A 349 -18.25 -17.57 14.64
C ASP A 349 -16.84 -18.19 14.63
N ILE A 350 -16.40 -18.69 15.79
CA ILE A 350 -15.06 -19.26 16.01
C ILE A 350 -14.78 -20.42 15.05
N SER A 351 -15.81 -21.21 14.68
CA SER A 351 -15.66 -22.31 13.72
C SER A 351 -15.26 -21.85 12.32
N ARG A 352 -15.46 -20.57 12.00
CA ARG A 352 -15.06 -19.96 10.72
C ARG A 352 -13.76 -19.17 10.79
N VAL A 353 -13.21 -18.96 11.99
CA VAL A 353 -11.95 -18.25 12.17
C VAL A 353 -10.81 -19.10 11.64
N ARG A 354 -10.01 -18.52 10.75
CA ARG A 354 -8.86 -19.20 10.13
C ARG A 354 -7.79 -19.55 11.17
N ASN A 355 -7.20 -20.73 11.06
CA ASN A 355 -6.16 -21.19 11.98
C ASN A 355 -4.96 -20.26 12.06
N LEU A 356 -4.59 -19.60 10.95
CA LEU A 356 -3.51 -18.62 10.98
C LEU A 356 -3.73 -17.49 12.01
N TYR A 357 -4.99 -17.11 12.27
CA TYR A 357 -5.29 -16.10 13.29
C TYR A 357 -5.21 -16.69 14.69
N LEU A 358 -5.69 -17.93 14.86
CA LEU A 358 -5.62 -18.67 16.13
C LEU A 358 -4.17 -18.97 16.55
N GLU A 359 -3.30 -19.22 15.57
CA GLU A 359 -1.87 -19.53 15.76
C GLU A 359 -0.99 -18.27 15.86
N GLY A 360 -1.55 -17.06 15.78
CA GLY A 360 -0.78 -15.82 15.83
C GLY A 360 0.06 -15.52 14.57
N ASN A 361 -0.25 -16.18 13.46
CA ASN A 361 0.46 -16.03 12.18
C ASN A 361 -0.06 -14.85 11.33
N ALA A 362 -1.02 -14.06 11.83
CA ALA A 362 -1.62 -12.91 11.15
C ALA A 362 -0.60 -11.92 10.54
N PRO A 363 0.51 -11.55 11.21
CA PRO A 363 1.48 -10.62 10.63
C PRO A 363 2.09 -11.08 9.31
N HIS A 364 2.20 -12.40 9.08
CA HIS A 364 2.78 -12.95 7.85
C HIS A 364 1.79 -12.93 6.67
N PHE A 365 0.50 -12.76 6.93
CA PHE A 365 -0.59 -12.68 5.94
C PHE A 365 -1.22 -11.29 5.90
N SER A 366 -0.49 -10.27 6.36
CA SER A 366 -0.87 -8.87 6.27
C SER A 366 0.14 -8.12 5.42
N GLN A 367 -0.35 -7.24 4.55
CA GLN A 367 0.47 -6.35 3.75
C GLN A 367 0.54 -4.96 4.39
N LEU A 368 1.75 -4.43 4.56
CA LEU A 368 2.03 -3.09 5.06
C LEU A 368 2.58 -2.21 3.94
N LEU A 369 1.86 -1.11 3.65
CA LEU A 369 2.25 -0.12 2.66
C LEU A 369 2.48 1.22 3.35
N LEU A 370 3.68 1.79 3.20
CA LEU A 370 4.04 3.11 3.73
C LEU A 370 4.50 4.02 2.60
N PHE A 371 3.83 5.16 2.47
CA PHE A 371 4.15 6.18 1.47
C PHE A 371 4.59 7.46 2.15
N SER A 372 5.64 8.08 1.62
CA SER A 372 6.10 9.38 2.09
C SER A 372 6.76 10.18 0.98
N LYS A 373 6.73 11.51 1.06
CA LYS A 373 7.48 12.38 0.15
C LYS A 373 9.00 12.31 0.37
N HIS A 374 9.43 11.99 1.60
CA HIS A 374 10.84 12.02 2.00
C HIS A 374 11.29 10.74 2.68
N GLN A 375 12.59 10.46 2.58
CA GLN A 375 13.19 9.37 3.34
C GLN A 375 13.32 9.75 4.82
N ASN A 376 12.96 8.85 5.73
CA ASN A 376 13.19 9.03 7.17
C ASN A 376 13.58 7.71 7.84
N GLU A 377 14.49 7.77 8.81
CA GLU A 377 14.97 6.61 9.55
C GLU A 377 13.89 5.98 10.45
N LEU A 378 12.93 6.76 10.95
CA LEU A 378 11.82 6.22 11.74
C LEU A 378 10.88 5.38 10.88
N PHE A 379 10.66 5.77 9.62
CA PHE A 379 9.88 4.97 8.67
C PHE A 379 10.63 3.70 8.32
N TRP A 380 11.95 3.82 8.11
CA TRP A 380 12.82 2.68 7.83
C TRP A 380 12.79 1.65 8.97
N ALA A 381 12.93 2.12 10.21
CA ALA A 381 12.89 1.28 11.41
C ALA A 381 11.53 0.60 11.59
N LEU A 382 10.42 1.36 11.44
CA LEU A 382 9.06 0.83 11.52
C LEU A 382 8.87 -0.31 10.51
N MET A 383 9.29 -0.11 9.26
CA MET A 383 9.14 -1.10 8.21
C MET A 383 10.00 -2.34 8.49
N LEU A 384 11.26 -2.19 8.88
CA LEU A 384 12.10 -3.34 9.23
C LEU A 384 11.57 -4.16 10.42
N GLU A 385 10.90 -3.52 11.38
CA GLU A 385 10.34 -4.17 12.56
C GLU A 385 8.97 -4.83 12.30
N LYS A 386 8.07 -4.11 11.62
CA LYS A 386 6.65 -4.47 11.52
C LYS A 386 6.27 -5.11 10.17
N ALA A 387 7.05 -4.94 9.10
CA ALA A 387 6.81 -5.58 7.81
C ALA A 387 7.20 -7.06 7.84
N LYS A 388 6.20 -7.93 8.05
CA LYS A 388 6.39 -9.37 8.26
C LYS A 388 5.75 -10.23 7.17
N SER A 389 5.25 -9.64 6.08
CA SER A 389 4.62 -10.39 4.99
C SER A 389 5.52 -11.53 4.50
N HIS A 390 4.93 -12.71 4.30
CA HIS A 390 5.65 -13.86 3.73
C HIS A 390 6.13 -13.62 2.30
N LYS A 391 5.59 -12.62 1.60
CA LYS A 391 6.03 -12.19 0.26
C LYS A 391 7.31 -11.36 0.29
N GLY A 392 7.73 -10.88 1.45
CA GLY A 392 8.92 -10.03 1.61
C GLY A 392 8.58 -8.54 1.65
N LEU A 393 9.64 -7.74 1.62
CA LEU A 393 9.58 -6.28 1.80
C LEU A 393 10.39 -5.61 0.69
N VAL A 394 9.86 -4.53 0.12
CA VAL A 394 10.55 -3.65 -0.81
C VAL A 394 10.70 -2.26 -0.18
N MET A 395 11.92 -1.72 -0.17
CA MET A 395 12.20 -0.37 0.32
C MET A 395 12.82 0.50 -0.76
N HIS A 396 12.18 1.62 -1.06
CA HIS A 396 12.67 2.61 -2.02
C HIS A 396 13.74 3.51 -1.38
N GLN A 397 14.90 3.58 -2.02
CA GLN A 397 15.99 4.51 -1.73
C GLN A 397 16.13 5.49 -2.90
N PRO A 398 15.52 6.67 -2.81
CA PRO A 398 15.52 7.63 -3.90
C PRO A 398 16.90 8.26 -4.10
N ILE A 399 17.13 8.84 -5.28
CA ILE A 399 18.32 9.66 -5.51
C ILE A 399 18.16 11.00 -4.79
N LEU A 400 18.99 11.24 -3.77
CA LEU A 400 19.00 12.51 -3.05
C LEU A 400 19.90 13.52 -3.79
N LYS A 401 19.29 14.50 -4.45
CA LYS A 401 19.99 15.70 -4.91
C LYS A 401 20.24 16.56 -3.66
N GLY A 402 21.47 16.54 -3.15
CA GLY A 402 21.81 17.28 -1.93
C GLY A 402 21.49 18.78 -2.04
N ASN A 403 21.03 19.38 -0.94
CA ASN A 403 20.61 20.79 -0.91
C ASN A 403 21.72 21.75 -0.46
N LEU A 404 22.94 21.26 -0.23
CA LEU A 404 24.05 22.09 0.27
C LEU A 404 24.37 23.27 -0.65
N SER A 405 24.21 23.09 -1.97
CA SER A 405 24.40 24.16 -2.96
C SER A 405 23.29 25.19 -2.99
N MET A 406 22.16 24.95 -2.30
CA MET A 406 21.02 25.86 -2.21
C MET A 406 21.08 26.75 -0.97
N ILE A 407 22.11 26.61 -0.13
CA ILE A 407 22.28 27.46 1.05
C ILE A 407 22.90 28.79 0.61
N ASP A 408 22.13 29.87 0.69
CA ASP A 408 22.56 31.21 0.28
C ASP A 408 23.77 31.72 1.08
N VAL A 409 23.84 31.33 2.35
CA VAL A 409 24.96 31.65 3.24
C VAL A 409 25.93 30.45 3.26
N PRO A 410 27.11 30.55 2.64
CA PRO A 410 28.07 29.45 2.66
C PRO A 410 28.49 29.15 4.09
N CYS A 411 28.05 28.00 4.61
CA CYS A 411 28.45 27.51 5.92
C CYS A 411 29.66 26.57 5.75
N CYS A 412 30.72 26.80 6.53
CA CYS A 412 31.81 25.83 6.62
C CYS A 412 31.31 24.66 7.47
N GLN A 413 31.11 23.50 6.85
CA GLN A 413 30.72 22.28 7.54
C GLN A 413 31.93 21.38 7.72
N GLU A 414 32.27 21.06 8.97
CA GLU A 414 33.25 20.01 9.28
C GLU A 414 32.52 18.72 9.65
N LEU A 415 32.74 17.67 8.85
CA LEU A 415 32.18 16.35 9.13
C LEU A 415 33.20 15.50 9.90
N HIS A 416 32.91 15.27 11.18
CA HIS A 416 33.75 14.44 12.05
C HIS A 416 33.18 13.03 12.15
N ARG A 417 33.97 12.03 11.76
CA ARG A 417 33.61 10.62 11.95
C ARG A 417 34.04 10.18 13.34
N PHE A 418 33.12 9.58 14.09
CA PHE A 418 33.39 8.94 15.37
C PHE A 418 32.99 7.46 15.32
N SER A 419 33.63 6.65 16.17
CA SER A 419 33.34 5.21 16.27
C SER A 419 32.26 4.95 17.30
N VAL A 420 31.31 4.09 16.97
CA VAL A 420 30.25 3.65 17.88
C VAL A 420 30.34 2.13 17.99
N PRO A 421 30.72 1.57 19.16
CA PRO A 421 30.87 0.13 19.32
C PRO A 421 29.54 -0.60 19.33
N LYS A 422 28.45 0.05 19.78
CA LYS A 422 27.09 -0.51 19.81
C LYS A 422 26.07 0.54 19.42
N GLY A 423 25.12 0.20 18.54
CA GLY A 423 24.07 1.14 18.10
C GLY A 423 23.24 1.71 19.25
N SER A 424 22.99 0.92 20.31
CA SER A 424 22.24 1.36 21.49
C SER A 424 22.93 2.47 22.29
N THR A 425 24.27 2.56 22.24
CA THR A 425 25.04 3.60 22.93
C THR A 425 25.38 4.78 22.02
N GLN A 426 24.89 4.79 20.78
CA GLN A 426 25.21 5.82 19.78
C GLN A 426 24.99 7.24 20.30
N SER A 427 23.89 7.48 21.03
CA SER A 427 23.58 8.80 21.57
C SER A 427 24.58 9.25 22.64
N ASP A 428 24.94 8.36 23.56
CA ASP A 428 25.90 8.65 24.62
C ASP A 428 27.31 8.84 24.06
N GLU A 429 27.72 7.97 23.13
CA GLU A 429 29.04 8.05 22.47
C GLU A 429 29.16 9.32 21.63
N ARG A 430 28.10 9.71 20.91
CA ARG A 430 28.05 10.98 20.18
C ARG A 430 28.19 12.17 21.11
N LEU A 431 27.50 12.16 22.25
CA LEU A 431 27.60 13.22 23.25
C LEU A 431 28.99 13.27 23.88
N ASN A 432 29.59 12.12 24.19
CA ASN A 432 30.95 12.02 24.73
C ASN A 432 32.00 12.51 23.72
N TYR A 433 31.85 12.13 22.46
CA TYR A 433 32.71 12.61 21.38
C TYR A 433 32.59 14.14 21.22
N PHE A 434 31.37 14.67 21.21
CA PHE A 434 31.11 16.11 21.16
C PHE A 434 31.70 16.88 22.36
N ARG A 435 31.70 16.29 23.56
CA ARG A 435 32.35 16.90 24.74
C ARG A 435 33.88 16.94 24.61
N THR A 436 34.46 15.95 23.94
CA THR A 436 35.91 15.78 23.84
C THR A 436 36.50 16.63 22.73
N VAL A 437 35.86 16.64 21.57
CA VAL A 437 36.18 17.54 20.46
C VAL A 437 35.55 18.88 20.85
N LYS A 438 36.32 19.80 21.44
CA LYS A 438 35.85 21.17 21.71
C LYS A 438 35.52 21.87 20.38
N ILE A 439 34.34 21.61 19.83
CA ILE A 439 33.82 22.28 18.64
C ILE A 439 33.40 23.66 19.11
N TRP A 440 34.32 24.62 19.04
CA TRP A 440 34.03 26.02 19.28
C TRP A 440 33.14 26.51 18.13
N ILE A 441 31.86 26.72 18.42
CA ILE A 441 31.00 27.53 17.56
C ILE A 441 31.50 28.96 17.73
N PHE A 442 32.40 29.40 16.84
CA PHE A 442 32.71 30.81 16.71
C PHE A 442 31.47 31.50 16.14
N PHE A 443 30.78 32.25 16.99
CA PHE A 443 29.68 33.14 16.60
C PHE A 443 30.20 34.37 15.85
#